data_AF-A0A3D3RB90-F1
#
_entry.id   AF-A0A3D3RB90-F1
#
_cell.length_a   1.000
_cell.length_b   1.000
_cell.length_c   1.000
_cell.angle_alpha   90.00
_cell.angle_beta   90.00
_cell.angle_gamma   90.00
#
_symmetry.space_group_name_H-M   'P 1'
#
loop_
_entity.id
_entity.type
_entity.pdbx_description
1 polymer ?
#
loop_
_entity_poly.entity_id
_entity_poly.type
_entity_poly.pdbx_seq_one_letter_code
_entity_poly.pdbx_strand_id
1 'polypeptide(L)'
;MDAPWFDPVTFGAWFGAIVGGGAGALCGIWGALCGILSPRGKGRKVILGGMFMFVIIGLILSGIGLFALISGQPYGIWYPILMVGLMFSIIPGALIPVIRKNYQQAENRRIAAESIRVG
;
A
#
# COMPACT_ATOMS: atom_id res chain seq x y z
N MET A 1 -29.78 14.66 9.65
CA MET A 1 -28.56 14.49 8.84
C MET A 1 -27.76 15.75 9.00
N ASP A 2 -26.57 15.65 9.58
CA ASP A 2 -25.66 16.79 9.66
C ASP A 2 -25.22 17.18 8.25
N ALA A 3 -24.86 18.45 8.05
CA ALA A 3 -24.37 18.93 6.77
C ALA A 3 -23.18 18.07 6.30
N PRO A 4 -23.05 17.81 4.98
CA PRO A 4 -21.87 17.14 4.43
C PRO A 4 -20.59 17.82 4.93
N TRP A 5 -19.57 17.04 5.30
CA TRP A 5 -18.29 17.61 5.76
C TRP A 5 -17.63 18.49 4.69
N PHE A 6 -17.82 18.11 3.43
CA PHE A 6 -17.31 18.78 2.25
C PHE A 6 -18.37 18.81 1.15
N ASP A 7 -18.17 19.68 0.16
CA ASP A 7 -18.90 19.57 -1.11
C ASP A 7 -18.56 18.22 -1.79
N PRO A 8 -19.52 17.31 -2.03
CA PRO A 8 -19.22 15.95 -2.47
C PRO A 8 -18.58 15.88 -3.87
N VAL A 9 -18.95 16.81 -4.76
CA VAL A 9 -18.45 16.83 -6.14
C VAL A 9 -17.00 17.31 -6.16
N THR A 10 -16.74 18.43 -5.51
CA THR A 10 -15.40 19.02 -5.41
C THR A 10 -14.45 18.07 -4.67
N PHE A 11 -14.88 17.52 -3.53
CA PHE A 11 -14.07 16.57 -2.77
C PHE A 11 -13.73 15.33 -3.59
N GLY A 12 -14.72 14.71 -4.23
CA GLY A 12 -14.50 13.52 -5.07
C GLY A 12 -13.52 13.78 -6.22
N ALA A 13 -13.61 14.94 -6.88
CA ALA A 13 -12.73 15.33 -7.97
C ALA A 13 -11.27 15.51 -7.51
N TRP A 14 -11.05 16.28 -6.44
CA TRP A 14 -9.71 16.54 -5.91
C TRP A 14 -9.08 15.29 -5.30
N PHE A 15 -9.88 14.50 -4.57
CA PHE A 15 -9.41 13.24 -4.00
C PHE A 15 -9.03 12.25 -5.11
N GLY A 16 -9.84 12.14 -6.16
CA GLY A 16 -9.52 11.32 -7.34
C GLY A 16 -8.24 11.78 -8.04
N ALA A 17 -8.06 13.08 -8.24
CA ALA A 17 -6.87 13.62 -8.91
C ALA A 17 -5.58 13.40 -8.09
N ILE A 18 -5.59 13.80 -6.82
CA ILE A 18 -4.40 13.76 -5.96
C ILE A 18 -4.12 12.33 -5.51
N VAL A 19 -5.13 11.67 -4.92
CA VAL A 19 -4.95 10.34 -4.33
C VAL A 19 -5.02 9.26 -5.39
N GLY A 20 -5.99 9.31 -6.30
CA GLY A 20 -6.07 8.34 -7.40
C GLY A 20 -4.85 8.44 -8.33
N GLY A 21 -4.52 9.64 -8.80
CA GLY A 21 -3.36 9.86 -9.69
C GLY A 21 -2.02 9.70 -8.97
N GLY A 22 -1.79 10.49 -7.93
CA GLY A 22 -0.51 10.53 -7.22
C GLY A 22 -0.19 9.24 -6.46
N ALA A 23 -1.16 8.72 -5.70
CA ALA A 23 -0.95 7.50 -4.95
C ALA A 23 -0.89 6.27 -5.87
N GLY A 24 -1.64 6.26 -6.98
CA GLY A 24 -1.53 5.24 -8.03
C GLY A 24 -0.14 5.20 -8.67
N ALA A 25 0.42 6.35 -9.03
CA ALA A 25 1.79 6.44 -9.56
C ALA A 25 2.83 5.95 -8.55
N LEU A 26 2.70 6.36 -7.28
CA LEU A 26 3.57 5.91 -6.20
C LEU A 26 3.52 4.39 -6.03
N CYS A 27 2.33 3.79 -6.02
CA CYS A 27 2.15 2.33 -5.95
C CYS A 27 2.78 1.62 -7.14
N GLY A 28 2.65 2.17 -8.36
CA GLY A 28 3.29 1.63 -9.57
C GLY A 28 4.81 1.60 -9.45
N ILE A 29 5.43 2.72 -9.04
CA ILE A 29 6.87 2.81 -8.78
C ILE A 29 7.29 1.82 -7.69
N TRP A 30 6.52 1.75 -6.61
CA TRP A 30 6.81 0.84 -5.51
C TRP A 30 6.74 -0.62 -5.93
N GLY A 31 5.75 -0.99 -6.75
CA GLY A 31 5.62 -2.32 -7.34
C GLY A 31 6.83 -2.69 -8.20
N ALA A 32 7.30 -1.77 -9.04
CA ALA A 32 8.51 -1.97 -9.84
C ALA A 32 9.76 -2.17 -8.96
N LEU A 33 9.92 -1.35 -7.91
CA LEU A 33 11.02 -1.50 -6.95
C LEU A 33 10.96 -2.85 -6.23
N CYS A 34 9.77 -3.31 -5.82
CA CYS A 34 9.57 -4.63 -5.22
C CYS A 34 10.00 -5.74 -6.18
N GLY A 35 9.61 -5.65 -7.45
CA GLY A 35 9.96 -6.63 -8.49
C GLY A 35 11.46 -6.70 -8.78
N ILE A 36 12.17 -5.56 -8.75
CA ILE A 36 13.60 -5.50 -9.07
C ILE A 36 14.48 -5.83 -7.85
N LEU A 37 14.15 -5.30 -6.68
CA LEU A 37 15.02 -5.36 -5.49
C LEU A 37 14.80 -6.63 -4.67
N SER A 38 13.57 -7.16 -4.61
CA SER A 38 13.30 -8.35 -3.78
C SER A 38 14.03 -9.61 -4.25
N PRO A 39 14.13 -9.93 -5.56
CA PRO A 39 14.89 -11.11 -6.00
C PRO A 39 16.40 -10.94 -5.85
N ARG A 40 16.87 -9.69 -5.78
CA ARG A 40 18.29 -9.32 -5.59
C ARG A 40 18.70 -9.26 -4.12
N GLY A 41 17.77 -9.47 -3.19
CA GLY A 41 18.03 -9.39 -1.75
C GLY A 41 18.33 -7.97 -1.23
N LYS A 42 18.13 -6.92 -2.04
CA LYS A 42 18.51 -5.54 -1.71
C LYS A 42 17.37 -4.74 -1.09
N GLY A 43 17.67 -3.84 -0.16
CA GLY A 43 16.71 -2.87 0.35
C GLY A 43 15.56 -3.44 1.20
N ARG A 44 15.72 -4.64 1.77
CA ARG A 44 14.67 -5.37 2.51
C ARG A 44 13.90 -4.52 3.51
N LYS A 45 14.61 -3.73 4.33
CA LYS A 45 14.00 -2.87 5.36
C LYS A 45 13.14 -1.77 4.74
N VAL A 46 13.61 -1.13 3.67
CA VAL A 46 12.88 -0.05 2.98
C VAL A 46 11.63 -0.60 2.31
N ILE A 47 11.75 -1.70 1.56
CA ILE A 47 10.63 -2.29 0.83
C ILE A 47 9.56 -2.82 1.78
N LEU A 48 9.93 -3.68 2.73
CA LEU A 48 8.96 -4.24 3.67
C LEU A 48 8.42 -3.19 4.64
N GLY A 49 9.25 -2.25 5.06
CA GLY A 49 8.83 -1.12 5.91
C GLY A 49 7.83 -0.23 5.20
N GLY A 50 8.08 0.14 3.94
CA GLY A 50 7.13 0.95 3.15
C GLY A 50 5.84 0.20 2.83
N MET A 51 5.90 -1.12 2.55
CA MET A 51 4.67 -1.92 2.41
C MET A 51 3.85 -1.94 3.70
N PHE A 52 4.51 -2.08 4.85
CA PHE A 52 3.83 -2.01 6.16
C PHE A 52 3.25 -0.62 6.44
N MET A 53 3.95 0.44 6.03
CA MET A 53 3.45 1.81 6.10
C MET A 53 2.18 1.99 5.26
N PHE A 54 2.15 1.47 4.02
CA PHE A 54 0.94 1.48 3.21
C PHE A 54 -0.21 0.76 3.89
N VAL A 55 0.05 -0.41 4.51
CA VAL A 55 -0.98 -1.14 5.26
C VAL A 55 -1.56 -0.29 6.38
N ILE A 56 -0.72 0.34 7.21
CA ILE A 56 -1.19 1.20 8.31
C ILE A 56 -2.02 2.36 7.77
N ILE A 57 -1.53 3.07 6.75
CA ILE A 57 -2.25 4.19 6.12
C ILE A 57 -3.60 3.70 5.58
N GLY A 58 -3.61 2.54 4.93
CA GLY A 58 -4.82 1.92 4.39
C GLY A 58 -5.84 1.58 5.47
N LEU A 59 -5.40 1.03 6.60
CA LEU A 59 -6.28 0.72 7.74
C LEU A 59 -6.87 1.99 8.36
N ILE A 60 -6.08 3.05 8.51
CA ILE A 60 -6.55 4.35 9.01
C ILE A 60 -7.61 4.93 8.05
N LEU A 61 -7.31 4.97 6.75
CA LEU A 61 -8.26 5.45 5.74
C LEU A 61 -9.53 4.60 5.69
N SER A 62 -9.41 3.28 5.84
CA SER A 62 -10.58 2.38 5.90
C SER A 62 -11.46 2.70 7.11
N GLY A 63 -10.85 2.97 8.26
CA GLY A 63 -11.56 3.41 9.47
C GLY A 63 -12.29 4.74 9.27
N ILE A 64 -11.63 5.73 8.66
CA ILE A 64 -12.23 7.04 8.35
C ILE A 64 -13.38 6.89 7.35
N GLY A 65 -13.20 6.09 6.29
CA GLY A 65 -14.22 5.84 5.28
C GLY A 65 -15.43 5.11 5.86
N LEU A 66 -15.20 4.13 6.74
CA LEU A 66 -16.27 3.44 7.44
C LEU A 66 -17.02 4.38 8.39
N PHE A 67 -16.30 5.23 9.13
CA PHE A 67 -16.88 6.26 9.98
C PHE A 67 -17.76 7.23 9.16
N ALA A 68 -17.25 7.72 8.03
CA ALA A 68 -18.03 8.58 7.12
C ALA A 68 -19.31 7.89 6.62
N LEU A 69 -19.23 6.60 6.29
CA LEU A 69 -20.39 5.81 5.85
C LEU A 69 -21.45 5.72 6.96
N ILE A 70 -21.07 5.35 8.19
CA ILE A 70 -22.03 5.22 9.31
C ILE A 70 -22.57 6.58 9.79
N SER A 71 -21.83 7.66 9.58
CA SER A 71 -22.29 9.04 9.81
C SER A 71 -23.23 9.56 8.72
N GLY A 72 -23.55 8.75 7.71
CA GLY A 72 -24.47 9.12 6.63
C GLY A 72 -23.89 10.15 5.66
N GLN A 73 -22.56 10.22 5.52
CA GLN A 73 -21.94 11.13 4.56
C GLN A 73 -22.32 10.75 3.12
N PRO A 74 -22.32 11.71 2.18
CA PRO A 74 -22.59 11.42 0.77
C PRO A 74 -21.57 10.47 0.13
N TYR A 75 -22.00 9.77 -0.93
CA TYR A 75 -21.16 8.83 -1.69
C TYR A 75 -19.82 9.44 -2.13
N GLY A 76 -19.82 10.69 -2.57
CA GLY A 76 -18.60 11.40 -3.00
C GLY A 76 -17.53 11.52 -1.92
N ILE A 77 -17.86 11.36 -0.64
CA ILE A 77 -16.93 11.47 0.49
C ILE A 77 -16.49 10.09 0.98
N TRP A 78 -17.44 9.24 1.41
CA TRP A 78 -17.07 7.99 2.07
C TRP A 78 -16.47 6.97 1.09
N TYR A 79 -17.02 6.88 -0.13
CA TYR A 79 -16.62 5.86 -1.10
C TYR A 79 -15.16 5.94 -1.51
N PRO A 80 -14.63 7.10 -1.98
CA PRO A 80 -13.24 7.17 -2.42
C PRO A 80 -12.25 6.96 -1.26
N ILE A 81 -12.56 7.45 -0.06
CA ILE A 81 -11.72 7.25 1.14
C ILE A 81 -11.65 5.76 1.48
N LEU A 82 -12.82 5.11 1.56
CA LEU A 82 -12.90 3.68 1.90
C LEU A 82 -12.24 2.81 0.83
N MET A 83 -12.46 3.11 -0.44
CA MET A 83 -11.86 2.38 -1.56
C MET A 83 -10.33 2.45 -1.51
N VAL A 84 -9.74 3.64 -1.37
CA VAL A 84 -8.29 3.80 -1.26
C VAL A 84 -7.75 3.11 -0.01
N GLY A 85 -8.44 3.24 1.13
CA GLY A 85 -8.06 2.58 2.37
C GLY A 85 -7.97 1.06 2.22
N LEU A 86 -8.97 0.44 1.58
CA LEU A 86 -8.98 -0.99 1.32
C LEU A 86 -7.86 -1.40 0.35
N MET A 87 -7.61 -0.64 -0.71
CA MET A 87 -6.51 -0.93 -1.64
C MET A 87 -5.14 -0.85 -0.94
N PHE A 88 -4.91 0.18 -0.12
CA PHE A 88 -3.65 0.41 0.58
C PHE A 88 -3.43 -0.59 1.73
N SER A 89 -4.48 -1.24 2.24
CA SER A 89 -4.35 -2.27 3.27
C SER A 89 -4.24 -3.68 2.67
N ILE A 90 -5.16 -4.05 1.78
CA ILE A 90 -5.30 -5.43 1.29
C ILE A 90 -4.15 -5.80 0.36
N ILE A 91 -3.84 -4.96 -0.64
CA ILE A 91 -2.87 -5.29 -1.68
C ILE A 91 -1.46 -5.48 -1.09
N PRO A 92 -0.86 -4.50 -0.37
CA PRO A 92 0.44 -4.71 0.24
C PRO A 92 0.37 -5.75 1.37
N GLY A 93 -0.73 -5.82 2.14
CA GLY A 93 -0.92 -6.84 3.16
C GLY A 93 -0.79 -8.26 2.62
N ALA A 94 -1.43 -8.55 1.49
CA ALA A 94 -1.35 -9.83 0.81
C ALA A 94 0.02 -10.09 0.16
N LEU A 95 0.72 -9.04 -0.30
CA LEU A 95 2.02 -9.17 -0.96
C LEU A 95 3.21 -9.27 0.02
N ILE A 96 3.11 -8.73 1.24
CA ILE A 96 4.17 -8.81 2.27
C ILE A 96 4.74 -10.24 2.44
N PRO A 97 3.93 -11.31 2.63
CA PRO A 97 4.48 -12.66 2.80
C PRO A 97 5.24 -13.14 1.55
N VAL A 98 4.75 -12.80 0.35
CA VAL A 98 5.41 -13.16 -0.92
C VAL A 98 6.76 -12.46 -1.04
N ILE A 99 6.81 -11.15 -0.80
CA ILE A 99 8.04 -10.37 -0.87
C ILE A 99 9.03 -10.81 0.21
N ARG A 100 8.57 -11.13 1.42
CA ARG A 100 9.41 -11.72 2.48
C ARG A 100 10.06 -13.02 2.04
N LYS A 101 9.29 -13.90 1.37
CA LYS A 101 9.81 -15.17 0.84
C LYS A 101 10.87 -14.93 -0.25
N ASN A 102 10.68 -13.96 -1.13
CA ASN A 102 11.69 -13.60 -2.15
C ASN A 102 13.01 -13.16 -1.50
N TYR A 103 12.95 -12.31 -0.48
CA TYR A 103 14.13 -11.89 0.27
C TYR A 103 14.84 -13.07 0.95
N GLN A 104 14.08 -14.00 1.53
CA GLN A 104 14.65 -15.20 2.16
C GLN A 104 15.33 -16.11 1.13
N GLN A 105 14.73 -16.29 -0.05
CA GLN A 105 15.35 -17.06 -1.13
C GLN A 105 16.65 -16.41 -1.64
N ALA A 106 16.68 -15.08 -1.77
CA ALA A 106 17.88 -14.36 -2.16
C ALA A 106 19.01 -14.54 -1.14
N GLU A 107 18.69 -14.49 0.16
CA GLU A 107 19.66 -14.73 1.23
C GLU A 107 20.18 -16.17 1.22
N ASN A 108 19.31 -17.17 1.07
CA ASN A 108 19.71 -18.58 1.00
C ASN A 108 20.65 -18.85 -0.18
N ARG A 109 20.42 -18.23 -1.34
CA ARG A 109 21.32 -18.33 -2.51
C ARG A 109 22.69 -17.75 -2.22
N ARG A 110 22.75 -16.64 -1.48
CA ARG A 110 24.02 -16.02 -1.08
C ARG A 110 24.81 -16.93 -0.15
N ILE A 111 24.16 -17.48 0.88
CA ILE A 111 24.80 -18.40 1.84
C ILE A 111 25.32 -19.66 1.13
N ALA A 112 24.52 -20.25 0.23
CA ALA A 112 24.94 -21.42 -0.55
C ALA A 112 26.16 -21.16 -1.44
N ALA A 113 26.23 -19.96 -2.05
CA ALA A 113 27.39 -19.56 -2.84
C ALA A 113 28.64 -19.32 -1.97
N GLU A 114 28.47 -18.74 -0.78
CA GLU A 114 29.56 -18.54 0.18
C GLU A 114 30.09 -19.89 0.70
N SER A 115 29.23 -20.89 0.96
CA SER A 115 29.67 -22.22 1.40
C SER A 115 30.49 -22.98 0.34
N ILE A 116 30.19 -22.79 -0.96
CA ILE A 116 30.96 -23.40 -2.06
C ILE A 116 32.34 -22.75 -2.20
N ARG A 117 32.49 -21.47 -1.82
CA ARG A 117 33.75 -20.74 -1.94
C ARG A 117 34.76 -21.10 -0.84
N VAL A 118 34.28 -21.56 0.32
CA VAL A 118 35.10 -21.82 1.51
C VAL A 118 35.44 -23.31 1.68
N GLY A 119 34.68 -24.21 1.05
CA GLY A 119 34.98 -25.65 1.00
C GLY A 119 35.86 -26.03 -0.19
#